data_AF-A0A2D8MJ68-F1
#
_entry.id   AF-A0A2D8MJ68-F1
#
_cell.length_a   1.000
_cell.length_b   1.000
_cell.length_c   1.000
_cell.angle_alpha   90.00
_cell.angle_beta   90.00
_cell.angle_gamma   90.00
#
_symmetry.space_group_name_H-M   'P 1'
#
loop_
_entity.id
_entity.type
_entity.pdbx_description
1 polymer ?
#
loop_
_entity_poly.entity_id
_entity_poly.type
_entity_poly.pdbx_seq_one_letter_code
_entity_poly.pdbx_strand_id
1 'polypeptide(L)'
;MAKQTKNQQVRAKLDNEKLYTVDEALATLREHKSKFDETVEVAMNLGVDPRHADQMVRGMVSLPSGTGKDVKVAVFAKGDNAEKALAAGADKVGAEDLMEDMQNGNLDYDRVIATPDMMGVVGRLGKVLGPKGLMPNPKLGTVTPNVEQAVKDAKGGQVEFRVEKQGIIHSGIGKLSFKDEDL
;
A
#
# COMPACT_ATOMS: atom_id res chain seq x y z
N MET A 1 -33.00 21.74 9.10
CA MET A 1 -32.51 20.38 8.77
C MET A 1 -31.31 20.53 7.85
N ALA A 2 -30.17 19.91 8.16
CA ALA A 2 -28.99 20.00 7.31
C ALA A 2 -29.30 19.38 5.94
N LYS A 3 -28.98 20.09 4.86
CA LYS A 3 -29.19 19.61 3.48
C LYS A 3 -28.34 18.36 3.28
N GLN A 4 -28.96 17.23 2.95
CA GLN A 4 -28.21 16.00 2.74
C GLN A 4 -27.21 16.18 1.59
N THR A 5 -25.99 15.69 1.81
CA THR A 5 -24.95 15.71 0.79
C THR A 5 -25.24 14.65 -0.28
N LYS A 6 -24.70 14.82 -1.49
CA LYS A 6 -24.86 13.83 -2.58
C LYS A 6 -24.50 12.40 -2.14
N ASN A 7 -23.46 12.24 -1.31
CA ASN A 7 -23.05 10.94 -0.78
C ASN A 7 -24.08 10.33 0.19
N GLN A 8 -24.74 11.15 1.00
CA GLN A 8 -25.82 10.66 1.89
C GLN A 8 -27.03 10.16 1.08
N GLN A 9 -27.32 10.78 -0.07
CA GLN A 9 -28.41 10.37 -0.95
C GLN A 9 -28.12 9.05 -1.69
N VAL A 10 -26.87 8.78 -2.05
CA VAL A 10 -26.47 7.50 -2.66
C VAL A 10 -26.52 6.39 -1.62
N ARG A 11 -25.97 6.62 -0.41
CA ARG A 11 -25.99 5.64 0.68
C ARG A 11 -27.41 5.28 1.13
N ALA A 12 -28.35 6.21 1.07
CA ALA A 12 -29.76 5.96 1.41
C ALA A 12 -30.48 5.04 0.39
N LYS A 13 -29.92 4.86 -0.82
CA LYS A 13 -30.47 3.96 -1.85
C LYS A 13 -29.89 2.54 -1.77
N LEU A 14 -28.79 2.36 -1.04
CA LEU A 14 -28.16 1.07 -0.86
C LEU A 14 -28.79 0.38 0.36
N ASP A 15 -29.19 -0.87 0.17
CA ASP A 15 -29.60 -1.74 1.27
C ASP A 15 -28.35 -2.19 2.04
N ASN A 16 -28.27 -1.84 3.32
CA ASN A 16 -27.14 -2.18 4.19
C ASN A 16 -27.23 -3.58 4.80
N GLU A 17 -28.41 -4.23 4.73
CA GLU A 17 -28.63 -5.58 5.27
C GLU A 17 -28.56 -6.65 4.18
N LYS A 18 -28.73 -6.27 2.91
CA LYS A 18 -28.57 -7.20 1.79
C LYS A 18 -27.11 -7.66 1.65
N LEU A 19 -26.94 -8.98 1.55
CA LEU A 19 -25.68 -9.60 1.16
C LEU A 19 -25.57 -9.61 -0.38
N TYR A 20 -24.75 -8.71 -0.92
CA TYR A 20 -24.44 -8.68 -2.34
C TYR A 20 -23.37 -9.72 -2.67
N THR A 21 -23.53 -10.39 -3.80
CA THR A 21 -22.42 -11.15 -4.41
C THR A 21 -21.35 -10.18 -4.93
N VAL A 22 -20.14 -10.69 -5.20
CA VAL A 22 -19.02 -9.86 -5.71
C VAL A 22 -19.43 -9.16 -7.01
N ASP A 23 -20.03 -9.89 -7.95
CA ASP A 23 -20.48 -9.35 -9.23
C ASP A 23 -21.56 -8.27 -9.06
N GLU A 24 -22.55 -8.50 -8.20
CA GLU A 24 -23.58 -7.50 -7.89
C GLU A 24 -22.99 -6.24 -7.23
N ALA A 25 -22.00 -6.42 -6.33
CA ALA A 25 -21.33 -5.31 -5.68
C ALA A 25 -20.53 -4.46 -6.69
N LEU A 26 -19.78 -5.10 -7.59
CA LEU A 26 -19.04 -4.41 -8.66
C LEU A 26 -19.97 -3.64 -9.61
N ALA A 27 -21.09 -4.25 -10.03
CA ALA A 27 -22.09 -3.59 -10.86
C ALA A 27 -22.68 -2.35 -10.16
N THR A 28 -23.01 -2.48 -8.87
CA THR A 28 -23.56 -1.39 -8.05
C THR A 28 -22.55 -0.25 -7.88
N LEU A 29 -21.28 -0.56 -7.65
CA LEU A 29 -20.20 0.44 -7.56
C LEU A 29 -20.05 1.21 -8.88
N ARG A 30 -20.13 0.53 -10.04
CA ARG A 30 -20.05 1.16 -11.37
C ARG A 30 -21.24 2.07 -11.68
N GLU A 31 -22.44 1.74 -11.19
CA GLU A 31 -23.63 2.59 -11.35
C GLU A 31 -23.48 3.93 -10.62
N HIS A 32 -22.79 3.93 -9.48
CA HIS A 32 -22.59 5.09 -8.62
C HIS A 32 -21.21 5.74 -8.77
N LYS A 33 -20.64 5.72 -9.98
CA LYS A 33 -19.31 6.26 -10.24
C LYS A 33 -19.17 7.76 -9.98
N SER A 34 -18.02 8.15 -9.44
CA SER A 34 -17.58 9.54 -9.39
C SER A 34 -17.02 10.03 -10.74
N LYS A 35 -16.64 11.31 -10.79
CA LYS A 35 -16.05 11.94 -11.99
C LYS A 35 -14.59 11.51 -12.26
N PHE A 36 -13.94 10.84 -11.31
CA PHE A 36 -12.55 10.40 -11.38
C PHE A 36 -12.49 8.88 -11.21
N ASP A 37 -11.32 8.28 -11.50
CA ASP A 37 -11.14 6.83 -11.37
C ASP A 37 -11.00 6.40 -9.90
N GLU A 38 -12.09 5.84 -9.38
CA GLU A 38 -12.23 5.44 -7.98
C GLU A 38 -11.38 4.20 -7.65
N THR A 39 -10.87 4.16 -6.42
CA THR A 39 -10.20 2.97 -5.89
C THR A 39 -11.24 2.09 -5.22
N VAL A 40 -11.23 0.80 -5.55
CA VAL A 40 -12.06 -0.21 -4.86
C VAL A 40 -11.28 -0.67 -3.64
N GLU A 41 -11.90 -0.52 -2.47
CA GLU A 41 -11.32 -0.89 -1.17
C GLU A 41 -12.20 -1.93 -0.48
N VAL A 42 -11.56 -2.85 0.22
CA VAL A 42 -12.19 -3.86 1.05
C VAL A 42 -11.95 -3.52 2.51
N ALA A 43 -13.03 -3.53 3.30
CA ALA A 43 -12.99 -3.42 4.74
C ALA A 43 -13.46 -4.75 5.36
N MET A 44 -12.61 -5.40 6.15
CA MET A 44 -12.93 -6.65 6.83
C MET A 44 -12.76 -6.51 8.33
N ASN A 45 -13.80 -6.83 9.10
CA ASN A 45 -13.70 -6.94 10.55
C ASN A 45 -13.26 -8.37 10.92
N LEU A 46 -12.08 -8.51 11.51
CA LEU A 46 -11.51 -9.81 11.88
C LEU A 46 -11.88 -10.26 13.29
N GLY A 47 -12.47 -9.40 14.12
CA GLY A 47 -12.81 -9.73 15.51
C GLY A 47 -11.61 -10.02 16.42
N VAL A 48 -10.43 -9.52 16.06
CA VAL A 48 -9.19 -9.66 16.84
C VAL A 48 -8.95 -8.44 17.74
N ASP A 49 -8.28 -8.62 18.88
CA ASP A 49 -7.79 -7.52 19.70
C ASP A 49 -6.32 -7.19 19.38
N PRO A 50 -6.06 -6.13 18.60
CA PRO A 50 -4.70 -5.77 18.15
C PRO A 50 -3.78 -5.29 19.28
N ARG A 51 -4.29 -5.14 20.51
CA ARG A 51 -3.47 -4.87 21.70
C ARG A 51 -2.64 -6.09 22.11
N HIS A 52 -3.11 -7.29 21.78
CA HIS A 52 -2.41 -8.55 22.01
C HIS A 52 -1.51 -8.87 20.81
N ALA A 53 -0.22 -9.08 21.06
CA ALA A 53 0.78 -9.22 19.99
C ALA A 53 0.58 -10.49 19.14
N ASP A 54 0.00 -11.53 19.71
CA ASP A 54 -0.37 -12.80 19.06
C ASP A 54 -1.62 -12.66 18.17
N GLN A 55 -2.46 -11.65 18.41
CA GLN A 55 -3.66 -11.36 17.62
C GLN A 55 -3.44 -10.25 16.58
N MET A 56 -2.24 -9.69 16.52
CA MET A 56 -1.90 -8.64 15.56
C MET A 56 -1.74 -9.24 14.15
N VAL A 57 -2.71 -8.97 13.28
CA VAL A 57 -2.63 -9.35 11.87
C VAL A 57 -1.92 -8.25 11.08
N ARG A 58 -0.77 -8.59 10.53
CA ARG A 58 0.00 -7.75 9.59
C ARG A 58 0.64 -8.63 8.54
N GLY A 59 0.55 -8.23 7.29
CA GLY A 59 1.14 -8.97 6.19
C GLY A 59 1.18 -8.17 4.91
N MET A 60 1.56 -8.87 3.85
CA MET A 60 1.52 -8.35 2.50
C MET A 60 0.94 -9.38 1.57
N VAL A 61 0.26 -8.90 0.54
CA VAL A 61 -0.24 -9.72 -0.55
C VAL A 61 0.14 -9.06 -1.86
N SER A 62 0.60 -9.85 -2.82
CA SER A 62 0.82 -9.38 -4.19
C SER A 62 -0.49 -9.57 -4.94
N LEU A 63 -1.07 -8.47 -5.43
CA LEU A 63 -2.29 -8.53 -6.24
C LEU A 63 -1.93 -8.99 -7.66
N PRO A 64 -2.60 -10.02 -8.22
CA PRO A 64 -2.27 -10.55 -9.54
C PRO A 64 -2.35 -9.52 -10.67
N SER A 65 -3.35 -8.64 -10.62
CA SER A 65 -3.57 -7.57 -11.61
C SER A 65 -3.02 -6.21 -11.15
N GLY A 66 -2.29 -6.18 -10.03
CA GLY A 66 -1.73 -4.98 -9.43
C GLY A 66 -2.78 -4.05 -8.79
N THR A 67 -2.35 -2.86 -8.35
CA THR A 67 -3.22 -1.86 -7.70
C THR A 67 -3.75 -0.79 -8.65
N GLY A 68 -3.29 -0.77 -9.91
CA GLY A 68 -3.61 0.27 -10.89
C GLY A 68 -3.00 1.64 -10.59
N LYS A 69 -2.06 1.72 -9.64
CA LYS A 69 -1.31 2.93 -9.31
C LYS A 69 0.17 2.72 -9.64
N ASP A 70 0.79 3.71 -10.27
CA ASP A 70 2.24 3.77 -10.39
C ASP A 70 2.86 4.01 -9.02
N VAL A 71 3.44 2.95 -8.44
CA VAL A 71 4.12 2.98 -7.15
C VAL A 71 5.54 3.49 -7.34
N LYS A 72 5.87 4.62 -6.71
CA LYS A 72 7.24 5.13 -6.69
C LYS A 72 8.07 4.42 -5.63
N VAL A 73 9.14 3.74 -6.07
CA VAL A 73 9.99 2.90 -5.21
C VAL A 73 11.37 3.52 -5.05
N ALA A 74 11.73 3.83 -3.80
CA ALA A 74 13.07 4.23 -3.40
C ALA A 74 13.83 3.04 -2.79
N VAL A 75 15.10 2.87 -3.16
CA VAL A 75 15.92 1.75 -2.70
C VAL A 75 17.22 2.23 -2.08
N PHE A 76 17.45 1.80 -0.84
CA PHE A 76 18.72 1.99 -0.13
C PHE A 76 19.62 0.77 -0.34
N ALA A 77 20.58 0.89 -1.25
CA ALA A 77 21.53 -0.16 -1.60
C ALA A 77 22.86 0.43 -2.06
N LYS A 78 23.95 -0.35 -1.97
CA LYS A 78 25.28 0.00 -2.49
C LYS A 78 25.80 -1.09 -3.45
N GLY A 79 26.75 -0.72 -4.31
CA GLY A 79 27.43 -1.63 -5.24
C GLY A 79 26.45 -2.34 -6.18
N ASP A 80 26.68 -3.64 -6.42
CA ASP A 80 25.91 -4.47 -7.35
C ASP A 80 24.39 -4.48 -7.07
N ASN A 81 23.99 -4.34 -5.81
CA ASN A 81 22.57 -4.30 -5.45
C ASN A 81 21.90 -3.01 -5.92
N ALA A 82 22.65 -1.91 -6.03
CA ALA A 82 22.12 -0.66 -6.55
C ALA A 82 21.86 -0.75 -8.06
N GLU A 83 22.77 -1.37 -8.81
CA GLU A 83 22.59 -1.59 -10.25
C GLU A 83 21.41 -2.53 -10.52
N LYS A 84 21.29 -3.62 -9.75
CA LYS A 84 20.13 -4.54 -9.84
C LYS A 84 18.80 -3.86 -9.52
N ALA A 85 18.78 -2.96 -8.54
CA ALA A 85 17.58 -2.22 -8.19
C ALA A 85 17.15 -1.27 -9.32
N LEU A 86 18.10 -0.55 -9.92
CA LEU A 86 17.83 0.31 -11.09
C LEU A 86 17.33 -0.52 -12.28
N ALA A 87 17.98 -1.66 -12.56
CA ALA A 87 17.57 -2.57 -13.63
C ALA A 87 16.18 -3.18 -13.39
N ALA A 88 15.80 -3.40 -12.12
CA ALA A 88 14.46 -3.86 -11.74
C ALA A 88 13.38 -2.78 -11.86
N GLY A 89 13.77 -1.54 -12.17
CA GLY A 89 12.86 -0.41 -12.36
C GLY A 89 12.66 0.45 -11.13
N ALA A 90 13.54 0.44 -10.13
CA ALA A 90 13.45 1.38 -9.01
C ALA A 90 13.57 2.84 -9.50
N ASP A 91 12.74 3.74 -8.95
CA ASP A 91 12.70 5.15 -9.37
C ASP A 91 13.90 5.94 -8.84
N LYS A 92 14.37 5.58 -7.65
CA LYS A 92 15.56 6.17 -7.06
C LYS A 92 16.33 5.12 -6.26
N VAL A 93 17.64 5.09 -6.47
CA VAL A 93 18.55 4.20 -5.74
C VAL A 93 19.70 5.03 -5.20
N GLY A 94 20.07 4.82 -3.95
CA GLY A 94 21.16 5.55 -3.33
C GLY A 94 21.48 5.11 -1.92
N ALA A 95 22.35 5.87 -1.27
CA ALA A 95 22.87 5.62 0.05
C ALA A 95 22.69 6.85 0.95
N GLU A 96 23.79 7.55 1.24
CA GLU A 96 23.79 8.75 2.07
C GLU A 96 23.20 9.95 1.33
N ASP A 97 23.37 10.02 0.02
CA ASP A 97 22.78 11.01 -0.88
C ASP A 97 21.25 10.96 -0.87
N LEU A 98 20.67 9.75 -1.00
CA LEU A 98 19.23 9.55 -0.93
C LEU A 98 18.69 9.84 0.48
N MET A 99 19.50 9.55 1.51
CA MET A 99 19.14 9.83 2.88
C MET A 99 19.04 11.34 3.15
N GLU A 100 20.03 12.10 2.70
CA GLU A 100 20.03 13.57 2.80
C GLU A 100 18.87 14.20 2.02
N ASP A 101 18.60 13.73 0.80
CA ASP A 101 17.48 14.23 -0.01
C ASP A 101 16.11 13.99 0.67
N MET A 102 15.91 12.78 1.21
CA MET A 102 14.71 12.46 2.00
C MET A 102 14.62 13.27 3.30
N GLN A 103 15.75 13.54 3.94
CA GLN A 103 15.80 14.36 5.15
C GLN A 103 15.47 15.83 4.87
N ASN A 104 15.84 16.33 3.69
CA ASN A 104 15.52 17.67 3.20
C ASN A 104 14.05 17.81 2.76
N GLY A 105 13.26 16.73 2.83
CA GLY A 105 11.82 16.74 2.62
C GLY A 105 11.35 16.08 1.32
N ASN A 106 12.26 15.55 0.49
CA ASN A 106 11.89 14.85 -0.73
C ASN A 106 11.39 13.43 -0.43
N LEU A 107 10.11 13.31 -0.10
CA LEU A 107 9.46 12.07 0.36
C LEU A 107 8.32 11.64 -0.56
N ASP A 108 8.41 11.96 -1.85
CA ASP A 108 7.43 11.58 -2.86
C ASP A 108 7.65 10.13 -3.34
N TYR A 109 7.71 9.21 -2.38
CA TYR A 109 7.86 7.78 -2.61
C TYR A 109 6.79 7.01 -1.85
N ASP A 110 6.19 6.03 -2.50
CA ASP A 110 5.17 5.17 -1.91
C ASP A 110 5.81 3.97 -1.19
N ARG A 111 7.00 3.54 -1.63
CA ARG A 111 7.68 2.38 -1.08
C ARG A 111 9.17 2.62 -0.90
N VAL A 112 9.69 2.18 0.24
CA VAL A 112 11.13 2.20 0.55
C VAL A 112 11.60 0.79 0.82
N ILE A 113 12.64 0.37 0.09
CA ILE A 113 13.29 -0.93 0.23
C ILE A 113 14.74 -0.67 0.66
N ALA A 114 15.28 -1.52 1.52
CA ALA A 114 16.66 -1.39 1.97
C ALA A 114 17.37 -2.74 1.99
N THR A 115 18.67 -2.73 1.74
CA THR A 115 19.52 -3.88 2.06
C THR A 115 19.88 -3.88 3.55
N PRO A 116 20.15 -5.04 4.17
CA PRO A 116 20.44 -5.11 5.61
C PRO A 116 21.61 -4.23 6.08
N ASP A 117 22.64 -4.08 5.25
CA ASP A 117 23.82 -3.23 5.48
C ASP A 117 23.49 -1.73 5.47
N MET A 118 22.37 -1.34 4.85
CA MET A 118 21.95 0.06 4.72
C MET A 118 20.98 0.52 5.81
N MET A 119 20.55 -0.39 6.69
CA MET A 119 19.64 -0.07 7.79
C MET A 119 20.21 0.95 8.79
N GLY A 120 21.54 1.02 8.94
CA GLY A 120 22.18 2.05 9.77
C GLY A 120 21.97 3.48 9.25
N VAL A 121 21.90 3.65 7.93
CA VAL A 121 21.63 4.93 7.28
C VAL A 121 20.13 5.24 7.35
N VAL A 122 19.28 4.27 7.00
CA VAL A 122 17.82 4.41 7.03
C VAL A 122 17.29 4.66 8.45
N GLY A 123 17.95 4.11 9.48
CA GLY A 123 17.61 4.34 10.88
C GLY A 123 17.63 5.81 11.28
N ARG A 124 18.48 6.63 10.66
CA ARG A 124 18.53 8.09 10.89
C ARG A 124 17.26 8.80 10.41
N LEU A 125 16.59 8.25 9.39
CA LEU A 125 15.32 8.74 8.86
C LEU A 125 14.10 8.26 9.65
N GLY A 126 14.27 7.50 10.75
CA GLY A 126 13.17 6.93 11.51
C GLY A 126 12.13 7.97 11.98
N LYS A 127 12.56 9.20 12.31
CA LYS A 127 11.65 10.30 12.67
C LYS A 127 10.78 10.80 11.51
N VAL A 128 11.26 10.65 10.27
CA VAL A 128 10.62 11.14 9.05
C VAL A 128 9.79 10.05 8.38
N LEU A 129 10.38 8.86 8.20
CA LEU A 129 9.73 7.72 7.55
C LEU A 129 8.76 6.97 8.47
N GLY A 130 9.02 6.96 9.78
CA GLY A 130 8.21 6.24 10.77
C GLY A 130 6.74 6.68 10.80
N PRO A 131 6.43 7.99 11.00
CA PRO A 131 5.07 8.49 11.03
C PRO A 131 4.31 8.29 9.70
N LYS A 132 5.05 8.24 8.57
CA LYS A 132 4.49 8.00 7.24
C LYS A 132 4.30 6.52 6.90
N GLY A 133 4.75 5.61 7.77
CA GLY A 133 4.68 4.17 7.50
C GLY A 133 5.63 3.67 6.41
N LEU A 134 6.56 4.51 5.95
CA LEU A 134 7.50 4.20 4.86
C LEU A 134 8.78 3.51 5.37
N MET A 135 8.89 3.24 6.66
CA MET A 135 10.10 2.65 7.24
C MET A 135 10.24 1.17 6.82
N PRO A 136 11.37 0.78 6.19
CA PRO A 136 11.61 -0.60 5.83
C PRO A 136 11.59 -1.55 7.04
N ASN A 137 11.00 -2.74 6.87
CA ASN A 137 10.85 -3.71 7.94
C ASN A 137 11.17 -5.13 7.43
N PRO A 138 12.06 -5.88 8.11
CA PRO A 138 12.34 -7.28 7.75
C PRO A 138 11.11 -8.18 7.74
N LYS A 139 10.12 -7.92 8.63
CA LYS A 139 8.86 -8.69 8.67
C LYS A 139 7.99 -8.48 7.43
N LEU A 140 8.19 -7.36 6.74
CA LEU A 140 7.53 -7.04 5.48
C LEU A 140 8.41 -7.41 4.29
N GLY A 141 9.55 -8.08 4.45
CA GLY A 141 10.43 -8.40 3.32
C GLY A 141 11.02 -7.17 2.59
N THR A 142 10.74 -5.93 3.02
CA THR A 142 11.32 -4.71 2.44
C THR A 142 12.75 -4.45 2.92
N VAL A 143 13.23 -5.27 3.86
CA VAL A 143 14.64 -5.39 4.21
C VAL A 143 15.11 -6.76 3.73
N THR A 144 15.78 -6.80 2.59
CA THR A 144 16.19 -8.06 1.95
C THR A 144 17.49 -7.88 1.18
N PRO A 145 18.36 -8.91 1.13
CA PRO A 145 19.47 -8.92 0.19
C PRO A 145 19.02 -9.08 -1.27
N ASN A 146 17.82 -9.63 -1.53
CA ASN A 146 17.29 -9.80 -2.88
C ASN A 146 16.46 -8.57 -3.31
N VAL A 147 17.17 -7.49 -3.64
CA VAL A 147 16.57 -6.19 -3.97
C VAL A 147 15.77 -6.22 -5.28
N GLU A 148 16.25 -6.98 -6.26
CA GLU A 148 15.58 -7.10 -7.56
C GLU A 148 14.15 -7.61 -7.41
N GLN A 149 13.97 -8.70 -6.65
CA GLN A 149 12.65 -9.27 -6.42
C GLN A 149 11.75 -8.30 -5.64
N ALA A 150 12.28 -7.66 -4.59
CA ALA A 150 11.51 -6.74 -3.78
C ALA A 150 11.02 -5.52 -4.57
N VAL A 151 11.82 -5.00 -5.51
CA VAL A 151 11.41 -3.91 -6.40
C VAL A 151 10.31 -4.37 -7.36
N LYS A 152 10.46 -5.56 -7.96
CA LYS A 152 9.43 -6.14 -8.83
C LYS A 152 8.12 -6.37 -8.10
N ASP A 153 8.17 -6.90 -6.88
CA ASP A 153 6.98 -7.14 -6.05
C ASP A 153 6.31 -5.81 -5.67
N ALA A 154 7.09 -4.80 -5.28
CA ALA A 154 6.58 -3.47 -4.96
C ALA A 154 5.90 -2.81 -6.15
N LYS A 155 6.49 -2.91 -7.36
CA LYS A 155 5.88 -2.37 -8.59
C LYS A 155 4.75 -3.24 -9.13
N GLY A 156 4.73 -4.54 -8.81
CA GLY A 156 3.69 -5.49 -9.18
C GLY A 156 2.39 -5.34 -8.38
N GLY A 157 2.26 -4.32 -7.52
CA GLY A 157 1.04 -4.07 -6.75
C GLY A 157 0.97 -4.87 -5.45
N GLN A 158 2.11 -5.07 -4.78
CA GLN A 158 2.12 -5.58 -3.42
C GLN A 158 1.47 -4.58 -2.46
N VAL A 159 0.44 -5.05 -1.75
CA VAL A 159 -0.30 -4.27 -0.76
C VAL A 159 0.04 -4.76 0.65
N GLU A 160 0.43 -3.83 1.51
CA GLU A 160 0.56 -4.09 2.95
C GLU A 160 -0.79 -3.91 3.62
N PHE A 161 -1.17 -4.87 4.46
CA PHE A 161 -2.32 -4.74 5.33
C PHE A 161 -1.90 -4.88 6.79
N ARG A 162 -2.53 -4.08 7.63
CA ARG A 162 -2.36 -4.10 9.08
C ARG A 162 -3.71 -3.88 9.72
N VAL A 163 -4.02 -4.69 10.72
CA VAL A 163 -5.22 -4.50 11.53
C VAL A 163 -5.15 -3.19 12.32
N GLU A 164 -6.20 -2.38 12.25
CA GLU A 164 -6.31 -1.17 13.04
C GLU A 164 -6.82 -1.47 14.47
N LYS A 165 -6.88 -0.44 15.31
CA LYS A 165 -7.22 -0.56 16.75
C LYS A 165 -8.59 -1.20 17.01
N GLN A 166 -9.51 -1.18 16.04
CA GLN A 166 -10.84 -1.78 16.17
C GLN A 166 -10.94 -3.21 15.61
N GLY A 167 -9.82 -3.82 15.19
CA GLY A 167 -9.84 -5.17 14.62
C GLY A 167 -10.24 -5.21 13.13
N ILE A 168 -10.30 -4.05 12.46
CA ILE A 168 -10.66 -3.92 11.05
C ILE A 168 -9.39 -3.89 10.19
N ILE A 169 -9.43 -4.50 9.02
CA ILE A 169 -8.42 -4.34 7.96
C ILE A 169 -9.05 -3.56 6.81
N HIS A 170 -8.31 -2.58 6.32
CA HIS A 170 -8.60 -1.85 5.10
C HIS A 170 -7.52 -2.15 4.07
N SER A 171 -7.93 -2.47 2.84
CA SER A 171 -7.00 -2.72 1.74
C SER A 171 -7.62 -2.33 0.41
N GLY A 172 -6.86 -1.60 -0.42
CA GLY A 172 -7.26 -1.32 -1.80
C GLY A 172 -6.96 -2.51 -2.69
N ILE A 173 -7.98 -3.02 -3.38
CA ILE A 173 -7.86 -4.20 -4.26
C ILE A 173 -7.66 -3.82 -5.74
N GLY A 174 -7.97 -2.59 -6.12
CA GLY A 174 -7.78 -2.14 -7.51
C GLY A 174 -8.48 -0.83 -7.81
N LYS A 175 -8.58 -0.52 -9.11
CA LYS A 175 -9.33 0.62 -9.63
C LYS A 175 -10.67 0.18 -10.21
N LEU A 176 -11.68 1.04 -10.11
CA LEU A 176 -12.98 0.77 -10.73
C LEU A 176 -12.87 0.70 -12.27
N SER A 177 -11.82 1.26 -12.86
CA SER A 177 -11.49 1.11 -14.28
C SER A 177 -11.01 -0.29 -14.70
N PHE A 178 -10.68 -1.18 -13.77
CA PHE A 178 -10.26 -2.55 -14.08
C PHE A 178 -11.43 -3.35 -14.67
N LYS A 179 -11.13 -4.47 -15.34
CA LYS A 179 -12.18 -5.44 -15.73
C LYS A 179 -12.69 -6.17 -14.49
N ASP A 180 -13.91 -6.67 -14.55
CA ASP A 180 -14.49 -7.42 -13.42
C ASP A 180 -13.69 -8.68 -13.08
N GLU A 181 -13.00 -9.29 -14.06
CA GLU A 181 -12.10 -10.44 -13.84
C GLU A 181 -10.77 -10.09 -13.15
N ASP A 182 -10.39 -8.81 -13.17
CA ASP A 182 -9.15 -8.28 -12.61
C ASP A 182 -9.32 -7.69 -11.20
N LEU A 183 -10.54 -7.76 -10.63
CA LEU A 183 -10.97 -7.23 -9.32
C LEU A 183 -11.42 -8.35 -8.39
#